data_AF-A0A8R7PY12-F1
#
_entry.id   AF-A0A8R7PY12-F1
#
_cell.length_a   1.000
_cell.length_b   1.000
_cell.length_c   1.000
_cell.angle_alpha   90.00
_cell.angle_beta   90.00
_cell.angle_gamma   90.00
#
_symmetry.space_group_name_H-M   'P 1'
#
loop_
_entity.id
_entity.type
_entity.pdbx_description
1 polymer ?
#
loop_
_entity_poly.entity_id
_entity_poly.type
_entity_poly.pdbx_seq_one_letter_code
_entity_poly.pdbx_strand_id
1 'polypeptide(L)'
;MVKEIKWLENHVLKEDTPEWEQIRRKGLYQAIRIAAEFPNIDFSLAYYGFMEYIWRTRFYVVFVKGLDRAYFEIWKWVTGQQMCFRDALHEVYNENLIPSRQHTLKAELQQPGGFLQLERQFHRCTEGISKEVPDWIAQELISQEVRFKRALPKTYAQYARKKLKVAEAIGLIPKAKA
;
A
#
# COMPACT_ATOMS: atom_id res chain seq x y z
N MET A 1 -20.24 8.03 -15.22
CA MET A 1 -19.81 7.29 -14.03
C MET A 1 -18.50 6.59 -14.35
N VAL A 2 -17.37 7.21 -14.01
CA VAL A 2 -16.05 6.62 -14.16
C VAL A 2 -15.94 5.44 -13.20
N LYS A 3 -15.86 4.22 -13.72
CA LYS A 3 -15.57 3.06 -12.87
C LYS A 3 -14.12 3.14 -12.47
N GLU A 4 -13.87 3.46 -11.20
CA GLU A 4 -12.53 3.47 -10.64
C GLU A 4 -11.83 2.13 -10.90
N ILE A 5 -10.54 2.19 -11.28
CA ILE A 5 -9.73 0.98 -11.54
C ILE A 5 -9.16 0.34 -10.27
N LYS A 6 -9.69 0.72 -9.10
CA LYS A 6 -9.22 0.25 -7.79
C LYS A 6 -9.34 -1.26 -7.62
N TRP A 7 -10.29 -1.89 -8.32
CA TRP A 7 -10.47 -3.34 -8.34
C TRP A 7 -9.19 -4.10 -8.72
N LEU A 8 -8.27 -3.48 -9.48
CA LEU A 8 -6.97 -4.05 -9.84
C LEU A 8 -6.13 -4.42 -8.61
N GLU A 9 -6.29 -3.74 -7.46
CA GLU A 9 -5.62 -4.09 -6.20
C GLU A 9 -5.78 -5.57 -5.80
N ASN A 10 -6.90 -6.19 -6.17
CA ASN A 10 -7.18 -7.60 -5.85
C ASN A 10 -6.58 -8.57 -6.87
N HIS A 11 -5.98 -8.06 -7.93
CA HIS A 11 -5.48 -8.86 -9.05
C HIS A 11 -4.01 -8.59 -9.39
N VAL A 12 -3.39 -7.52 -8.88
CA VAL A 12 -1.99 -7.15 -9.20
C VAL A 12 -0.94 -8.23 -8.84
N LEU A 13 -1.29 -9.21 -8.01
CA LEU A 13 -0.41 -10.34 -7.70
C LEU A 13 -0.56 -11.52 -8.67
N LYS A 14 -1.46 -11.43 -9.64
CA LYS A 14 -1.68 -12.46 -10.67
C LYS A 14 -0.79 -12.25 -11.90
N GLU A 15 0.20 -11.36 -11.86
CA GLU A 15 0.97 -10.96 -13.05
C GLU A 15 1.57 -12.11 -13.86
N ASP A 16 1.95 -13.18 -13.17
CA ASP A 16 2.53 -14.38 -13.76
C ASP A 16 1.48 -15.40 -14.23
N THR A 17 0.18 -15.07 -14.18
CA THR A 17 -0.91 -15.96 -14.60
C THR A 17 -1.48 -15.56 -15.96
N PRO A 18 -2.00 -16.53 -16.76
CA PRO A 18 -2.58 -16.24 -18.08
C PRO A 18 -3.74 -15.23 -18.04
N GLU A 19 -4.50 -15.17 -16.94
CA GLU A 19 -5.63 -14.27 -16.78
C GLU A 19 -5.20 -12.79 -16.61
N TRP A 20 -3.95 -12.54 -16.25
CA TRP A 20 -3.44 -11.19 -16.03
C TRP A 20 -3.55 -10.32 -17.27
N GLU A 21 -3.25 -10.87 -18.45
CA GLU A 21 -3.26 -10.09 -19.67
C GLU A 21 -4.65 -9.49 -19.95
N GLN A 22 -5.70 -10.28 -19.71
CA GLN A 22 -7.08 -9.82 -19.87
C GLN A 22 -7.45 -8.76 -18.81
N ILE A 23 -7.04 -8.97 -17.56
CA ILE A 23 -7.26 -8.03 -16.45
C ILE A 23 -6.54 -6.70 -16.71
N ARG A 24 -5.26 -6.76 -17.09
CA ARG A 24 -4.41 -5.61 -17.41
C ARG A 24 -4.99 -4.82 -18.56
N ARG A 25 -5.41 -5.48 -19.64
CA ARG A 25 -6.03 -4.83 -20.80
C ARG A 25 -7.32 -4.11 -20.44
N LYS A 26 -8.20 -4.74 -19.65
CA LYS A 26 -9.42 -4.09 -19.13
C LYS A 26 -9.08 -2.87 -18.27
N GLY A 27 -8.08 -2.99 -17.40
CA GLY A 27 -7.58 -1.90 -16.58
C GLY A 27 -7.06 -0.72 -17.41
N LEU A 28 -6.28 -1.01 -18.46
CA LEU A 28 -5.74 0.00 -19.37
C LEU A 28 -6.85 0.79 -20.09
N TYR A 29 -7.85 0.10 -20.64
CA TYR A 29 -8.98 0.78 -21.28
C TYR A 29 -9.73 1.71 -20.32
N GLN A 30 -9.92 1.29 -19.07
CA GLN A 30 -10.53 2.14 -18.05
C GLN A 30 -9.62 3.31 -17.66
N ALA A 31 -8.31 3.10 -17.55
CA ALA A 31 -7.34 4.15 -17.27
C ALA A 31 -7.29 5.21 -18.36
N ILE A 32 -7.32 4.81 -19.64
CA ILE A 32 -7.38 5.73 -20.78
C ILE A 32 -8.67 6.56 -20.73
N ARG A 33 -9.81 5.93 -20.44
CA ARG A 33 -11.09 6.65 -20.29
C ARG A 33 -11.06 7.66 -19.14
N ILE A 34 -10.40 7.34 -18.02
CA ILE A 34 -10.19 8.27 -16.91
C ILE A 34 -9.28 9.42 -17.35
N ALA A 35 -8.17 9.10 -18.01
CA ALA A 35 -7.19 10.08 -18.45
C ALA A 35 -7.77 11.09 -19.44
N ALA A 36 -8.68 10.66 -20.30
CA ALA A 36 -9.37 11.52 -21.26
C ALA A 36 -10.22 12.63 -20.62
N GLU A 37 -10.56 12.52 -19.33
CA GLU A 37 -11.25 13.59 -18.58
C GLU A 37 -10.30 14.71 -18.13
N PHE A 38 -8.99 14.53 -18.31
CA PHE A 38 -7.98 15.50 -17.94
C PHE A 38 -7.35 16.13 -19.19
N PRO A 39 -7.20 17.47 -19.23
CA PRO A 39 -6.48 18.11 -20.30
C PRO A 39 -4.99 17.71 -20.26
N ASN A 40 -4.33 17.76 -21.42
CA ASN A 40 -2.89 17.51 -21.58
C ASN A 40 -2.41 16.08 -21.24
N ILE A 41 -3.32 15.09 -21.18
CA ILE A 41 -2.94 13.68 -21.10
C ILE A 41 -3.25 13.02 -22.44
N ASP A 42 -2.21 12.75 -23.23
CA ASP A 42 -2.32 11.94 -24.44
C ASP A 42 -2.37 10.44 -24.12
N PHE A 43 -2.57 9.62 -25.15
CA PHE A 43 -2.61 8.16 -25.02
C PHE A 43 -1.33 7.58 -24.42
N SER A 44 -0.16 8.06 -24.85
CA SER A 44 1.14 7.58 -24.37
C SER A 44 1.30 7.86 -22.88
N LEU A 45 0.97 9.07 -22.43
CA LEU A 45 0.98 9.45 -21.02
C LEU A 45 -0.03 8.65 -20.20
N ALA A 46 -1.23 8.38 -20.75
CA ALA A 46 -2.21 7.52 -20.11
C ALA A 46 -1.70 6.07 -19.94
N TYR A 47 -1.01 5.53 -20.96
CA TYR A 47 -0.40 4.21 -20.91
C TYR A 47 0.72 4.12 -19.85
N TYR A 48 1.69 5.04 -19.88
CA TYR A 48 2.77 5.06 -18.89
C TYR A 48 2.26 5.32 -17.48
N GLY A 49 1.26 6.21 -17.35
CA GLY A 49 0.58 6.45 -16.09
C GLY A 49 -0.06 5.18 -15.54
N PHE A 50 -0.75 4.41 -16.39
CA PHE A 50 -1.33 3.13 -16.02
C PHE A 50 -0.28 2.11 -15.58
N MET A 51 0.82 1.98 -16.32
CA MET A 51 1.92 1.08 -15.94
C MET A 51 2.51 1.47 -14.57
N GLU A 52 2.81 2.75 -14.33
CA GLU A 52 3.29 3.21 -13.02
C GLU A 52 2.25 2.96 -11.92
N TYR A 53 0.96 3.12 -12.21
CA TYR A 53 -0.11 2.82 -11.26
C TYR A 53 -0.16 1.33 -10.89
N ILE A 54 -0.02 0.42 -11.86
CA ILE A 54 0.06 -1.04 -11.60
C ILE A 54 1.25 -1.35 -10.70
N TRP A 55 2.44 -0.86 -11.05
CA TRP A 55 3.65 -1.07 -10.26
C TRP A 55 3.47 -0.57 -8.83
N ARG A 56 2.99 0.67 -8.66
CA ARG A 56 2.71 1.25 -7.34
C ARG A 56 1.67 0.45 -6.55
N THR A 57 0.62 -0.02 -7.22
CA THR A 57 -0.43 -0.84 -6.59
C THR A 57 0.13 -2.18 -6.13
N ARG A 58 0.99 -2.82 -6.94
CA ARG A 58 1.70 -4.04 -6.54
C ARG A 58 2.58 -3.79 -5.31
N PHE A 59 3.37 -2.72 -5.31
CA PHE A 59 4.18 -2.32 -4.16
C PHE A 59 3.30 -2.06 -2.91
N TYR A 60 2.14 -1.43 -3.06
CA TYR A 60 1.20 -1.27 -1.96
C TYR A 60 0.75 -2.62 -1.37
N VAL A 61 0.27 -3.51 -2.23
CA VAL A 61 -0.27 -4.81 -1.80
C VAL A 61 0.82 -5.65 -1.15
N VAL A 62 1.98 -5.78 -1.78
CA VAL A 62 3.08 -6.61 -1.27
C VAL A 62 3.67 -6.05 0.01
N PHE A 63 3.80 -4.74 0.16
CA PHE A 63 4.62 -4.19 1.23
C PHE A 63 3.86 -3.34 2.27
N VAL A 64 2.55 -3.11 2.12
CA VAL A 64 1.83 -2.15 2.98
C VAL A 64 0.48 -2.67 3.44
N LYS A 65 -0.35 -3.15 2.51
CA LYS A 65 -1.76 -3.51 2.76
C LYS A 65 -1.88 -4.49 3.93
N GLY A 66 -2.48 -4.07 5.04
CA GLY A 66 -2.67 -4.92 6.22
C GLY A 66 -1.45 -5.08 7.14
N LEU A 67 -0.34 -4.36 6.90
CA LEU A 67 0.77 -4.32 7.86
C LEU A 67 0.44 -3.49 9.10
N ASP A 68 -0.39 -2.45 8.97
CA ASP A 68 -0.87 -1.67 10.11
C ASP A 68 -1.61 -2.56 11.13
N ARG A 69 -2.48 -3.44 10.64
CA ARG A 69 -3.15 -4.41 11.50
C ARG A 69 -2.17 -5.43 12.08
N ALA A 70 -1.22 -5.94 11.28
CA ALA A 70 -0.22 -6.88 11.79
C ALA A 70 0.64 -6.27 12.90
N TYR A 71 1.14 -5.05 12.72
CA TYR A 71 1.91 -4.35 13.74
C TYR A 71 1.09 -4.02 14.97
N PHE A 72 -0.18 -3.66 14.81
CA PHE A 72 -1.07 -3.46 15.96
C PHE A 72 -1.26 -4.75 16.77
N GLU A 73 -1.50 -5.90 16.13
CA GLU A 73 -1.60 -7.18 16.84
C GLU A 73 -0.29 -7.53 17.56
N ILE A 74 0.85 -7.44 16.87
CA ILE A 74 2.17 -7.69 17.46
C ILE A 74 2.42 -6.74 18.64
N TRP A 75 2.06 -5.46 18.50
CA TRP A 75 2.22 -4.46 19.55
C TRP A 75 1.46 -4.84 20.82
N LYS A 76 0.21 -5.33 20.73
CA LYS A 76 -0.55 -5.78 21.90
C LYS A 76 0.16 -6.90 22.66
N TRP A 77 0.77 -7.85 21.97
CA TRP A 77 1.54 -8.94 22.61
C TRP A 77 2.83 -8.41 23.24
N VAL A 78 3.56 -7.57 22.52
CA VAL A 78 4.81 -6.95 23.00
C VAL A 78 4.58 -6.09 24.24
N THR A 79 3.54 -5.25 24.26
CA THR A 79 3.29 -4.32 25.38
C THR A 79 2.44 -4.93 26.50
N GLY A 80 1.49 -5.80 26.15
CA GLY A 80 0.59 -6.43 27.10
C GLY A 80 1.22 -7.60 27.87
N GLN A 81 2.08 -8.39 27.20
CA GLN A 81 2.72 -9.58 27.78
C GLN A 81 4.25 -9.46 27.90
N GLN A 82 4.80 -8.27 27.59
CA GLN A 82 6.24 -7.99 27.67
C GLN A 82 7.09 -8.97 26.84
N MET A 83 6.56 -9.41 25.70
CA MET A 83 7.23 -10.31 24.77
C MET A 83 8.22 -9.56 23.88
N CYS A 84 9.25 -10.26 23.39
CA CYS A 84 10.05 -9.73 22.30
C CYS A 84 9.24 -9.77 20.98
N PHE A 85 9.65 -8.97 19.99
CA PHE A 85 8.96 -8.90 18.69
C PHE A 85 8.79 -10.29 18.05
N ARG A 86 9.81 -11.15 18.15
CA ARG A 86 9.82 -12.47 17.51
C ARG A 86 8.77 -13.41 18.11
N ASP A 87 8.64 -13.43 19.43
CA ASP A 87 7.66 -14.29 20.11
C ASP A 87 6.24 -13.80 19.82
N ALA A 88 6.03 -12.48 19.89
CA ALA A 88 4.75 -11.85 19.52
C ALA A 88 4.37 -12.13 18.05
N LEU A 89 5.33 -12.05 17.12
CA LEU A 89 5.12 -12.39 15.72
C LEU A 89 4.72 -13.87 15.55
N HIS A 90 5.32 -14.76 16.33
CA HIS A 90 5.01 -16.18 16.33
C HIS A 90 3.57 -16.46 16.81
N GLU A 91 3.12 -15.81 17.89
CA GLU A 91 1.73 -15.90 18.36
C GLU A 91 0.73 -15.37 17.33
N VAL A 92 0.98 -14.19 16.76
CA VAL A 92 0.12 -13.60 15.72
C VAL A 92 0.03 -14.50 14.48
N TYR A 93 1.13 -15.18 14.12
CA TYR A 93 1.17 -16.15 13.04
C TYR A 93 0.33 -17.40 13.36
N ASN A 94 0.52 -17.98 14.56
CA ASN A 94 -0.17 -19.21 14.99
C ASN A 94 -1.68 -19.02 15.17
N GLU A 95 -2.10 -17.92 15.78
CA GLU A 95 -3.51 -17.57 15.95
C GLU A 95 -4.18 -17.13 14.63
N ASN A 96 -3.39 -16.98 13.57
CA ASN A 96 -3.86 -16.57 12.25
C ASN A 96 -4.69 -15.27 12.26
N LEU A 97 -4.26 -14.30 13.07
CA LEU A 97 -4.97 -13.02 13.22
C LEU A 97 -4.97 -12.19 11.94
N ILE A 98 -4.00 -12.41 11.05
CA ILE A 98 -3.85 -11.69 9.78
C ILE A 98 -3.71 -12.67 8.60
N PRO A 99 -4.80 -13.32 8.15
CA PRO A 99 -4.75 -14.32 7.08
C PRO A 99 -4.11 -13.79 5.78
N SER A 100 -4.37 -12.51 5.46
CA SER A 100 -3.83 -11.85 4.26
C SER A 100 -2.31 -11.68 4.25
N ARG A 101 -1.64 -11.83 5.39
CA ARG A 101 -0.19 -11.63 5.57
C ARG A 101 0.54 -12.89 6.02
N GLN A 102 -0.13 -14.03 6.13
CA GLN A 102 0.46 -15.28 6.61
C GLN A 102 1.78 -15.64 5.95
N HIS A 103 1.86 -15.55 4.63
CA HIS A 103 3.09 -15.79 3.90
C HIS A 103 4.22 -14.82 4.28
N THR A 104 3.89 -13.54 4.48
CA THR A 104 4.84 -12.50 4.92
C THR A 104 5.35 -12.76 6.34
N LEU A 105 4.46 -13.07 7.28
CA LEU A 105 4.86 -13.33 8.67
C LEU A 105 5.72 -14.61 8.75
N LYS A 106 5.35 -15.66 8.02
CA LYS A 106 6.13 -16.89 7.92
C LYS A 106 7.53 -16.64 7.39
N ALA A 107 7.67 -15.83 6.33
CA ALA A 107 8.96 -15.53 5.73
C ALA A 107 9.89 -14.80 6.72
N GLU A 108 9.37 -13.85 7.50
CA GLU A 108 10.16 -13.16 8.53
C GLU A 108 10.55 -14.10 9.68
N LEU A 109 9.66 -15.00 10.11
CA LEU A 109 9.99 -16.02 11.13
C LEU A 109 11.10 -16.98 10.67
N GLN A 110 11.11 -17.34 9.39
CA GLN A 110 12.11 -18.22 8.78
C GLN A 110 13.45 -17.52 8.54
N GLN A 111 13.41 -16.25 8.14
CA GLN A 111 14.60 -15.45 7.85
C GLN A 111 14.47 -14.05 8.47
N PRO A 112 14.85 -13.90 9.77
CA PRO A 112 14.81 -12.61 10.45
C PRO A 112 15.67 -11.56 9.73
N GLY A 113 15.15 -10.34 9.62
CA GLY A 113 15.86 -9.26 8.93
C GLY A 113 15.90 -9.42 7.41
N GLY A 114 15.00 -10.24 6.85
CA GLY A 114 14.83 -10.41 5.41
C GLY A 114 14.47 -9.12 4.67
N PHE A 115 14.19 -9.23 3.38
CA PHE A 115 13.98 -8.08 2.49
C PHE A 115 12.94 -7.06 2.99
N LEU A 116 11.93 -7.51 3.73
CA LEU A 116 10.88 -6.65 4.28
C LEU A 116 11.30 -5.93 5.57
N GLN A 117 12.30 -6.43 6.29
CA GLN A 117 12.77 -5.89 7.57
C GLN A 117 11.61 -5.56 8.53
N LEU A 118 10.71 -6.52 8.76
CA LEU A 118 9.46 -6.25 9.48
C LEU A 118 9.71 -5.77 10.91
N GLU A 119 10.69 -6.33 11.61
CA GLU A 119 11.05 -5.92 12.98
C GLU A 119 11.48 -4.45 13.04
N ARG A 120 12.36 -4.02 12.14
CA ARG A 120 12.80 -2.62 12.05
C ARG A 120 11.63 -1.69 11.75
N GLN A 121 10.75 -2.08 10.84
CA GLN A 121 9.56 -1.28 10.52
C GLN A 121 8.58 -1.24 11.68
N PHE A 122 8.39 -2.35 12.38
CA PHE A 122 7.56 -2.44 13.57
C PHE A 122 8.03 -1.46 14.64
N HIS A 123 9.31 -1.53 15.05
CA HIS A 123 9.86 -0.64 16.08
C HIS A 123 9.67 0.83 15.74
N ARG A 124 9.87 1.19 14.48
CA ARG A 124 9.63 2.55 14.01
C ARG A 124 8.15 2.96 14.10
N CYS A 125 7.23 2.07 13.73
CA CYS A 125 5.79 2.37 13.73
C CYS A 125 5.19 2.40 15.14
N THR A 126 5.85 1.79 16.13
CA THR A 126 5.38 1.70 17.51
C THR A 126 6.20 2.54 18.49
N GLU A 127 7.18 3.27 17.99
CA GLU A 127 8.04 4.14 18.79
C GLU A 127 7.20 5.17 19.55
N GLY A 128 7.37 5.20 20.88
CA GLY A 128 6.62 6.11 21.76
C GLY A 128 5.19 5.70 22.09
N ILE A 129 4.68 4.57 21.58
CA ILE A 129 3.34 4.06 21.91
C ILE A 129 3.43 3.12 23.12
N SER A 130 3.08 3.63 24.30
CA SER A 130 3.07 2.87 25.55
C SER A 130 1.79 2.06 25.74
N LYS A 131 1.80 1.07 26.65
CA LYS A 131 0.63 0.21 26.94
C LYS A 131 -0.57 0.95 27.52
N GLU A 132 -0.35 2.14 28.08
CA GLU A 132 -1.40 2.99 28.66
C GLU A 132 -2.22 3.69 27.58
N VAL A 133 -1.72 3.74 26.34
CA VAL A 133 -2.44 4.29 25.20
C VAL A 133 -3.62 3.36 24.85
N PRO A 134 -4.86 3.86 24.76
CA PRO A 134 -6.00 3.08 24.34
C PRO A 134 -5.77 2.42 22.97
N ASP A 135 -6.21 1.17 22.82
CA ASP A 135 -6.07 0.36 21.59
C ASP A 135 -6.45 1.10 20.31
N TRP A 136 -7.56 1.84 20.32
CA TRP A 136 -8.03 2.57 19.14
C TRP A 136 -7.10 3.72 18.75
N ILE A 137 -6.43 4.37 19.72
CA ILE A 137 -5.43 5.40 19.48
C ILE A 137 -4.15 4.75 18.96
N ALA A 138 -3.68 3.68 19.60
CA ALA A 138 -2.49 2.96 19.16
C ALA A 138 -2.66 2.43 17.72
N GLN A 139 -3.83 1.87 17.40
CA GLN A 139 -4.15 1.40 16.05
C GLN A 139 -4.10 2.54 15.02
N GLU A 140 -4.64 3.72 15.35
CA GLU A 140 -4.61 4.88 14.45
C GLU A 140 -3.18 5.40 14.25
N LEU A 141 -2.39 5.55 15.32
CA LEU A 141 -1.00 5.99 15.25
C LEU A 141 -0.14 5.05 14.39
N ILE A 142 -0.26 3.74 14.61
CA ILE A 142 0.45 2.72 13.81
C ILE A 142 0.00 2.80 12.35
N SER A 143 -1.31 2.92 12.08
CA SER A 143 -1.81 3.03 10.70
C SER A 143 -1.31 4.29 10.01
N GLN A 144 -1.20 5.41 10.73
CA GLN A 144 -0.65 6.66 10.21
C GLN A 144 0.82 6.51 9.82
N GLU A 145 1.67 5.93 10.67
CA GLU A 145 3.09 5.74 10.33
C GLU A 145 3.29 4.79 9.13
N VAL A 146 2.54 3.69 9.09
CA VAL A 146 2.56 2.75 7.95
C VAL A 146 2.14 3.44 6.64
N ARG A 147 1.13 4.33 6.70
CA ARG A 147 0.62 5.08 5.54
C ARG A 147 1.50 6.25 5.13
N PHE A 148 1.99 7.04 6.09
CA PHE A 148 2.75 8.28 5.86
C PHE A 148 4.02 8.02 5.05
N LYS A 149 4.75 6.96 5.39
CA LYS A 149 5.98 6.59 4.68
C LYS A 149 5.73 6.05 3.26
N ARG A 150 4.47 5.82 2.88
CA ARG A 150 4.10 5.13 1.65
C ARG A 150 2.90 5.77 0.96
N ALA A 151 2.77 7.09 1.03
CA ALA A 151 1.66 7.89 0.48
C ALA A 151 1.39 7.60 -1.01
N LEU A 152 0.62 6.56 -1.27
CA LEU A 152 0.20 6.13 -2.60
C LEU A 152 -1.19 6.69 -2.88
N PRO A 153 -1.44 7.24 -4.08
CA PRO A 153 -2.78 7.67 -4.46
C PRO A 153 -3.74 6.49 -4.37
N LYS A 154 -4.90 6.69 -3.72
CA LYS A 154 -5.90 5.62 -3.50
C LYS A 154 -6.63 5.24 -4.80
N THR A 155 -6.57 6.09 -5.83
CA THR A 155 -7.19 5.85 -7.13
C THR A 155 -6.33 6.41 -8.27
N TYR A 156 -6.54 5.89 -9.48
CA TYR A 156 -5.85 6.39 -10.68
C TYR A 156 -6.16 7.85 -10.99
N ALA A 157 -7.39 8.30 -10.75
CA ALA A 157 -7.75 9.70 -10.90
C ALA A 157 -6.97 10.60 -9.92
N GLN A 158 -6.80 10.18 -8.66
CA GLN A 158 -5.96 10.91 -7.71
C GLN A 158 -4.49 10.92 -8.13
N TYR A 159 -4.00 9.80 -8.69
CA TYR A 159 -2.66 9.71 -9.25
C TYR A 159 -2.46 10.69 -10.42
N ALA A 160 -3.36 10.67 -11.42
CA ALA A 160 -3.32 11.57 -12.57
C ALA A 160 -3.33 13.05 -12.14
N ARG A 161 -4.24 13.41 -11.22
CA ARG A 161 -4.29 14.76 -10.63
C ARG A 161 -2.97 15.14 -9.96
N LYS A 162 -2.37 14.23 -9.18
CA LYS A 162 -1.08 14.48 -8.52
C LYS A 162 0.04 14.72 -9.54
N LYS A 163 0.08 13.95 -10.63
CA LYS A 163 1.07 14.11 -11.70
C LYS A 163 0.91 15.43 -12.46
N LEU A 164 -0.33 15.83 -12.76
CA LEU A 164 -0.60 17.12 -13.39
C LEU A 164 -0.17 18.29 -12.48
N LYS A 165 -0.48 18.23 -11.17
CA LYS A 165 0.00 19.25 -10.22
C LYS A 165 1.53 19.36 -10.16
N VAL A 166 2.24 18.23 -10.22
CA VAL A 166 3.70 18.22 -10.27
C VAL A 166 4.19 18.83 -11.60
N ALA A 167 3.61 18.43 -12.73
CA ALA A 167 3.95 18.95 -14.05
C ALA A 167 3.75 20.47 -14.14
N GLU A 168 2.67 20.98 -13.55
CA GLU A 168 2.40 22.42 -13.42
C GLU A 168 3.45 23.13 -12.56
N ALA A 169 3.78 22.56 -11.40
CA ALA A 169 4.77 23.14 -10.48
C ALA A 169 6.18 23.25 -11.08
N ILE A 170 6.55 22.30 -11.95
CA ILE A 170 7.85 22.29 -12.65
C ILE A 170 7.82 22.97 -14.02
N GLY A 171 6.67 23.55 -14.43
CA GLY A 171 6.55 24.31 -15.68
C GLY A 171 6.44 23.48 -16.96
N LEU A 172 6.19 22.16 -16.87
CA LEU A 172 5.94 21.31 -18.05
C LEU A 172 4.58 21.59 -18.71
N ILE A 173 3.61 22.06 -17.93
CA ILE A 173 2.29 22.49 -18.42
C ILE A 173 1.96 23.89 -17.87
N PRO A 174 1.12 24.68 -18.56
CA PRO A 174 0.69 25.98 -18.06
C PRO A 174 0.00 25.86 -16.70
N LYS A 175 0.13 26.91 -15.88
CA LYS A 175 -0.65 27.00 -14.65
C LYS A 175 -2.14 26.98 -14.96
N ALA A 176 -2.90 26.18 -14.22
CA ALA A 176 -4.34 26.19 -14.32
C ALA A 176 -4.81 27.63 -14.04
N LYS A 177 -5.57 28.21 -14.97
CA LYS A 177 -6.20 29.51 -14.71
C LYS A 177 -7.15 29.32 -13.51
N ALA A 178 -6.94 30.14 -12.48
CA ALA A 178 -7.77 30.17 -11.27
C ALA A 178 -9.22 30.53 -11.60
#